data_AF-A0A829H2A0-F1
#
_entry.id   AF-A0A829H2A0-F1
#
_cell.length_a   1.000
_cell.length_b   1.000
_cell.length_c   1.000
_cell.angle_alpha   90.00
_cell.angle_beta   90.00
_cell.angle_gamma   90.00
#
_symmetry.space_group_name_H-M   'P 1'
#
loop_
_entity.id
_entity.type
_entity.pdbx_description
1 polymer ?
#
loop_
_entity_poly.entity_id
_entity_poly.type
_entity_poly.pdbx_seq_one_letter_code
_entity_poly.pdbx_strand_id
1 'polypeptide(L)'
;PLIAVVFSSGRPDAPTLGKILKQLKKRYGIKNFNAVGHSAGSAAWANWAVTPDKQGMPQLRRLITIAGPFNGFPGMPGMNGGQHITLAKDGRPNVMSDRYKPLYDNRRYFPKTAAVLNLFGNLGKGTDGRVPVNSARSLRYVVAGRAKSYTEREITNSKAQHSQLHEHNPLVNRYLYEFLNNGKITN
;
A
#
# COMPACT_ATOMS: atom_id res chain seq x y z
N PRO A 1 5.58 -19.02 5.69
CA PRO A 1 4.12 -19.23 5.81
C PRO A 1 3.37 -18.02 5.27
N LEU A 2 2.27 -18.23 4.53
CA LEU A 2 1.33 -17.19 4.15
C LEU A 2 0.25 -17.09 5.25
N ILE A 3 -0.05 -15.89 5.72
CA ILE A 3 -1.09 -15.66 6.72
C ILE A 3 -2.11 -14.71 6.09
N ALA A 4 -3.32 -15.22 5.82
CA ALA A 4 -4.44 -14.39 5.42
C ALA A 4 -5.06 -13.75 6.66
N VAL A 5 -5.19 -12.43 6.66
CA VAL A 5 -5.85 -11.68 7.74
C VAL A 5 -7.20 -11.19 7.23
N VAL A 6 -8.27 -11.70 7.83
CA VAL A 6 -9.65 -11.34 7.49
C VAL A 6 -10.25 -10.53 8.64
N PHE A 7 -10.85 -9.39 8.31
CA PHE A 7 -11.49 -8.49 9.27
C PHE A 7 -13.00 -8.69 9.19
N SER A 8 -13.64 -9.02 10.31
CA SER A 8 -15.10 -9.20 10.36
C SER A 8 -15.88 -7.95 9.95
N SER A 9 -15.31 -6.77 10.20
CA SER A 9 -15.84 -5.48 9.76
C SER A 9 -15.71 -5.22 8.26
N GLY A 10 -14.94 -6.05 7.54
CA GLY A 10 -14.48 -5.77 6.18
C GLY A 10 -13.54 -4.56 6.07
N ARG A 11 -13.13 -3.96 7.20
CA ARG A 11 -12.36 -2.71 7.25
C ARG A 11 -11.02 -2.95 7.95
N PRO A 12 -9.93 -3.21 7.20
CA PRO A 12 -8.61 -3.36 7.78
C PRO A 12 -8.09 -2.03 8.34
N ASP A 13 -7.39 -2.10 9.47
CA ASP A 13 -6.83 -0.94 10.16
C ASP A 13 -5.45 -1.23 10.79
N ALA A 14 -4.64 -0.18 10.93
CA ALA A 14 -3.27 -0.28 11.43
C ALA A 14 -3.17 -0.76 12.90
N PRO A 15 -3.99 -0.26 13.86
CA PRO A 15 -3.98 -0.77 15.23
C PRO A 15 -4.20 -2.29 15.34
N THR A 16 -5.19 -2.82 14.63
CA THR A 16 -5.51 -4.26 14.64
C THR A 16 -4.38 -5.07 14.01
N LEU A 17 -3.79 -4.62 12.90
CA LEU A 17 -2.58 -5.23 12.33
C LEU A 17 -1.43 -5.26 13.34
N GLY A 18 -1.23 -4.18 14.09
CA GLY A 18 -0.22 -4.11 15.15
C GLY A 18 -0.45 -5.15 16.26
N LYS A 19 -1.70 -5.38 16.68
CA LYS A 19 -2.06 -6.43 17.65
C LYS A 19 -1.73 -7.83 17.12
N ILE A 20 -2.11 -8.12 15.87
CA ILE A 20 -1.81 -9.40 15.21
C ILE A 20 -0.30 -9.63 15.15
N LEU A 21 0.47 -8.62 14.72
CA LEU A 21 1.92 -8.70 14.63
C LEU A 21 2.62 -8.91 15.97
N LYS A 22 2.14 -8.25 17.04
CA LYS A 22 2.61 -8.51 18.42
C LYS A 22 2.37 -9.97 18.81
N GLN A 23 1.19 -10.52 18.53
CA GLN A 23 0.87 -11.93 18.82
C GLN A 23 1.71 -12.90 17.99
N LEU A 24 1.89 -12.64 16.69
CA LEU A 24 2.71 -13.47 15.81
C LEU A 24 4.16 -13.55 16.28
N LYS A 25 4.75 -12.44 16.71
CA LYS A 25 6.09 -12.44 17.29
C LYS A 25 6.15 -13.15 18.64
N LYS A 26 5.20 -12.87 19.54
CA LYS A 26 5.15 -13.47 20.88
C LYS A 26 4.99 -15.00 20.82
N ARG A 27 4.10 -15.49 19.96
CA ARG A 27 3.68 -16.90 19.94
C ARG A 27 4.52 -17.78 19.01
N TYR A 28 5.02 -17.22 17.92
CA TYR A 28 5.75 -17.98 16.88
C TYR A 28 7.18 -17.47 16.64
N GLY A 29 7.66 -16.49 17.42
CA GLY A 29 9.01 -15.98 17.28
C GLY A 29 9.30 -15.27 15.96
N ILE A 30 8.26 -14.87 15.20
CA ILE A 30 8.43 -14.20 13.90
C ILE A 30 9.19 -12.89 14.10
N LYS A 31 10.36 -12.77 13.45
CA LYS A 31 11.25 -11.59 13.54
C LYS A 31 11.07 -10.60 12.40
N ASN A 32 10.69 -11.10 11.22
CA ASN A 32 10.58 -10.35 9.98
C ASN A 32 9.31 -10.75 9.23
N PHE A 33 8.73 -9.83 8.47
CA PHE A 33 7.58 -10.14 7.61
C PHE A 33 7.56 -9.29 6.34
N ASN A 34 6.83 -9.79 5.35
CA ASN A 34 6.41 -9.03 4.18
C ASN A 34 4.91 -8.76 4.31
N ALA A 35 4.45 -7.63 3.78
CA ALA A 35 3.05 -7.25 3.76
C ALA A 35 2.56 -7.12 2.32
N VAL A 36 1.37 -7.64 2.05
CA VAL A 36 0.63 -7.41 0.81
C VAL A 36 -0.75 -6.90 1.19
N GLY A 37 -1.20 -5.83 0.54
CA GLY A 37 -2.53 -5.28 0.75
C GLY A 37 -3.17 -4.89 -0.57
N HIS A 38 -4.46 -5.18 -0.72
CA HIS A 38 -5.30 -4.65 -1.80
C HIS A 38 -6.23 -3.57 -1.25
N SER A 39 -6.43 -2.48 -1.99
CA SER A 39 -7.38 -1.41 -1.69
C SER A 39 -7.27 -0.92 -0.23
N ALA A 40 -8.31 -1.08 0.60
CA ALA A 40 -8.28 -0.73 2.02
C ALA A 40 -7.12 -1.39 2.78
N GLY A 41 -6.74 -2.62 2.44
CA GLY A 41 -5.59 -3.32 3.03
C GLY A 41 -4.25 -2.64 2.71
N SER A 42 -4.11 -2.03 1.53
CA SER A 42 -2.94 -1.19 1.21
C SER A 42 -2.86 0.01 2.14
N ALA A 43 -3.99 0.69 2.35
CA ALA A 43 -4.06 1.83 3.26
C ALA A 43 -3.75 1.41 4.71
N ALA A 44 -4.28 0.28 5.18
CA ALA A 44 -4.01 -0.24 6.51
C ALA A 44 -2.51 -0.53 6.73
N TRP A 45 -1.86 -1.20 5.78
CA TRP A 45 -0.43 -1.49 5.87
C TRP A 45 0.44 -0.24 5.78
N ALA A 46 0.12 0.72 4.91
CA ALA A 46 0.86 1.97 4.82
C ALA A 46 0.73 2.79 6.12
N ASN A 47 -0.46 2.88 6.70
CA ASN A 47 -0.68 3.53 8.00
C ASN A 47 0.07 2.82 9.14
N TRP A 48 0.07 1.48 9.16
CA TRP A 48 0.85 0.72 10.13
C TRP A 48 2.36 0.99 9.95
N ALA A 49 2.85 1.02 8.71
CA ALA A 49 4.27 1.22 8.41
C ALA A 49 4.79 2.58 8.92
N VAL A 50 3.93 3.59 8.99
CA VAL A 50 4.26 4.92 9.54
C VAL A 50 3.86 5.10 11.01
N THR A 51 3.36 4.07 11.71
CA THR A 51 3.03 4.20 13.14
C THR A 51 4.32 4.29 14.00
N PRO A 52 4.44 5.19 14.99
CA PRO A 52 5.64 5.32 15.80
C PRO A 52 5.91 4.10 16.69
N ASP A 53 4.91 3.62 17.43
CA ASP A 53 5.06 2.43 18.29
C ASP A 53 4.97 1.14 17.46
N LYS A 54 6.12 0.49 17.31
CA LYS A 54 6.26 -0.87 16.76
C LYS A 54 6.93 -1.81 17.76
N GLN A 55 6.97 -1.45 19.05
CA GLN A 55 7.63 -2.26 20.07
C GLN A 55 6.96 -3.64 20.15
N GLY A 56 7.76 -4.69 20.26
CA GLY A 56 7.24 -6.06 20.32
C GLY A 56 6.65 -6.58 19.00
N MET A 57 6.81 -5.89 17.86
CA MET A 57 6.41 -6.36 16.54
C MET A 57 7.62 -6.89 15.73
N PRO A 58 7.42 -7.74 14.70
CA PRO A 58 8.45 -8.09 13.72
C PRO A 58 8.78 -6.90 12.81
N GLN A 59 9.94 -6.93 12.15
CA GLN A 59 10.36 -5.90 11.23
C GLN A 59 9.74 -6.11 9.84
N LEU A 60 9.22 -5.03 9.26
CA LEU A 60 8.76 -5.02 7.87
C LEU A 60 9.97 -5.07 6.93
N ARG A 61 9.98 -6.04 6.01
CA ARG A 61 11.03 -6.19 4.99
C ARG A 61 10.58 -5.75 3.61
N ARG A 62 9.33 -6.04 3.27
CA ARG A 62 8.74 -5.69 1.97
C ARG A 62 7.28 -5.30 2.15
N LEU A 63 6.88 -4.21 1.53
CA LEU A 63 5.48 -3.78 1.44
C LEU A 63 5.05 -3.79 -0.02
N ILE A 64 4.00 -4.54 -0.33
CA ILE A 64 3.38 -4.55 -1.65
C ILE A 64 1.97 -3.98 -1.51
N THR A 65 1.69 -2.91 -2.24
CA THR A 65 0.39 -2.27 -2.27
C THR A 65 -0.23 -2.49 -3.65
N ILE A 66 -1.51 -2.84 -3.68
CA ILE A 66 -2.31 -3.04 -4.88
C ILE A 66 -3.51 -2.10 -4.79
N ALA A 67 -3.60 -1.12 -5.69
CA ALA A 67 -4.69 -0.15 -5.76
C ALA A 67 -4.96 0.60 -4.43
N GLY A 68 -3.91 1.03 -3.74
CA GLY A 68 -4.06 1.74 -2.46
C GLY A 68 -4.72 3.12 -2.60
N PRO A 69 -5.85 3.40 -1.92
CA PRO A 69 -6.54 4.68 -2.04
C PRO A 69 -5.93 5.75 -1.13
N PHE A 70 -4.62 5.99 -1.22
CA PHE A 70 -3.90 6.79 -0.22
C PHE A 70 -4.41 8.23 -0.13
N ASN A 71 -4.70 8.86 -1.28
CA ASN A 71 -5.30 10.19 -1.32
C ASN A 71 -6.81 10.17 -1.59
N GLY A 72 -7.45 9.03 -1.29
CA GLY A 72 -8.88 8.80 -1.45
C GLY A 72 -9.35 8.57 -2.89
N PHE A 73 -10.66 8.39 -3.06
CA PHE A 73 -11.33 8.16 -4.33
C PHE A 73 -12.77 8.75 -4.31
N PRO A 74 -13.41 9.00 -5.47
CA PRO A 74 -14.73 9.63 -5.53
C PRO A 74 -15.78 8.93 -4.65
N GLY A 75 -16.49 9.69 -3.84
CA GLY A 75 -17.48 9.18 -2.88
C GLY A 75 -16.90 8.65 -1.55
N MET A 76 -15.59 8.72 -1.35
CA MET A 76 -14.97 8.38 -0.06
C MET A 76 -15.07 9.56 0.93
N PRO A 77 -15.54 9.34 2.18
CA PRO A 77 -15.54 10.38 3.21
C PRO A 77 -14.13 10.89 3.49
N GLY A 78 -13.98 12.22 3.57
CA GLY A 78 -12.70 12.90 3.80
C GLY A 78 -11.80 12.99 2.57
N MET A 79 -12.32 12.71 1.37
CA MET A 79 -11.62 12.98 0.10
C MET A 79 -11.74 14.46 -0.29
N ASN A 80 -10.91 14.90 -1.25
CA ASN A 80 -10.80 16.27 -1.77
C ASN A 80 -12.02 16.77 -2.58
N GLY A 81 -13.25 16.36 -2.24
CA GLY A 81 -14.48 16.98 -2.77
C GLY A 81 -14.61 17.02 -4.31
N GLY A 82 -14.06 16.04 -5.04
CA GLY A 82 -14.09 16.03 -6.50
C GLY A 82 -13.04 16.90 -7.20
N GLN A 83 -12.10 17.49 -6.46
CA GLN A 83 -10.99 18.26 -7.03
C GLN A 83 -10.12 17.39 -7.95
N HIS A 84 -9.60 18.01 -9.01
CA HIS A 84 -8.67 17.37 -9.92
C HIS A 84 -7.29 17.20 -9.25
N ILE A 85 -6.92 15.95 -8.98
CA ILE A 85 -5.66 15.61 -8.30
C ILE A 85 -4.55 15.42 -9.32
N THR A 86 -3.50 16.22 -9.21
CA THR A 86 -2.24 16.07 -9.95
C THR A 86 -1.11 15.75 -8.98
N LEU A 87 -0.04 15.13 -9.47
CA LEU A 87 1.15 14.83 -8.69
C LEU A 87 2.35 15.63 -9.17
N ALA A 88 3.14 16.17 -8.25
CA ALA A 88 4.48 16.67 -8.53
C ALA A 88 5.43 15.51 -8.88
N LYS A 89 6.66 15.84 -9.34
CA LYS A 89 7.67 14.84 -9.76
C LYS A 89 8.02 13.81 -8.67
N ASP A 90 7.96 14.22 -7.41
CA ASP A 90 8.20 13.38 -6.24
C ASP A 90 6.97 12.58 -5.77
N GLY A 91 5.84 12.74 -6.46
CA GLY A 91 4.57 12.10 -6.13
C GLY A 91 3.71 12.89 -5.15
N ARG A 92 4.07 14.12 -4.76
CA ARG A 92 3.26 14.94 -3.86
C ARG A 92 1.95 15.32 -4.56
N PRO A 93 0.77 15.03 -3.96
CA PRO A 93 -0.48 15.51 -4.52
C PRO A 93 -0.61 17.03 -4.31
N ASN A 94 -1.17 17.73 -5.31
CA ASN A 94 -1.51 19.15 -5.19
C ASN A 94 -2.47 19.43 -4.01
N VAL A 95 -3.31 18.46 -3.67
CA VAL A 95 -4.27 18.54 -2.56
C VAL A 95 -4.21 17.26 -1.73
N MET A 96 -3.98 17.39 -0.43
CA MET A 96 -3.95 16.26 0.52
C MET A 96 -5.31 16.10 1.18
N SER A 97 -5.92 14.93 1.00
CA SER A 97 -7.15 14.53 1.67
C SER A 97 -6.92 14.37 3.19
N ASP A 98 -8.00 14.43 3.97
CA ASP A 98 -7.92 14.24 5.43
C ASP A 98 -7.41 12.84 5.80
N ARG A 99 -7.57 11.86 4.90
CA ARG A 99 -7.00 10.52 5.05
C ARG A 99 -5.52 10.46 4.71
N TYR A 100 -5.02 11.34 3.85
CA TYR A 100 -3.61 11.38 3.45
C TYR A 100 -2.75 12.15 4.45
N LYS A 101 -3.28 13.20 5.09
CA LYS A 101 -2.53 14.04 6.04
C LYS A 101 -1.85 13.21 7.16
N PRO A 102 -2.55 12.30 7.88
CA PRO A 102 -1.90 11.50 8.92
C PRO A 102 -0.81 10.57 8.38
N LEU A 103 -0.99 10.03 7.17
CA LEU A 103 0.00 9.20 6.50
C LEU A 103 1.26 10.02 6.19
N TYR A 104 1.10 11.25 5.70
CA TYR A 104 2.19 12.19 5.40
C TYR A 104 2.90 12.69 6.66
N ASP A 105 2.16 13.10 7.69
CA ASP A 105 2.73 13.65 8.92
C ASP A 105 3.61 12.63 9.65
N ASN A 106 3.19 11.37 9.61
CA ASN A 106 3.89 10.25 10.24
C ASN A 106 4.99 9.62 9.38
N ARG A 107 5.19 10.09 8.13
CA ARG A 107 6.12 9.47 7.17
C ARG A 107 7.53 9.21 7.70
N ARG A 108 8.00 10.03 8.66
CA ARG A 108 9.30 9.87 9.33
C ARG A 108 9.48 8.52 10.05
N TYR A 109 8.40 7.81 10.36
CA TYR A 109 8.44 6.50 11.02
C TYR A 109 8.46 5.32 10.04
N PHE A 110 8.39 5.58 8.72
CA PHE A 110 8.56 4.52 7.74
C PHE A 110 9.97 3.89 7.88
N PRO A 111 10.08 2.55 7.96
CA PRO A 111 11.35 1.89 8.20
C PRO A 111 12.30 2.01 7.01
N LYS A 112 13.56 2.40 7.28
CA LYS A 112 14.60 2.52 6.25
C LYS A 112 15.02 1.18 5.62
N THR A 113 14.63 0.07 6.23
CA THR A 113 14.99 -1.29 5.83
C THR A 113 13.98 -1.94 4.90
N ALA A 114 12.78 -1.36 4.73
CA ALA A 114 11.71 -1.96 3.94
C ALA A 114 11.79 -1.52 2.47
N ALA A 115 11.64 -2.48 1.56
CA ALA A 115 11.43 -2.23 0.14
C ALA A 115 9.93 -2.11 -0.17
N VAL A 116 9.56 -1.27 -1.13
CA VAL A 116 8.16 -1.02 -1.51
C VAL A 116 7.93 -1.31 -2.98
N LEU A 117 6.87 -2.07 -3.28
CA LEU A 117 6.30 -2.24 -4.61
C LEU A 117 4.87 -1.70 -4.59
N ASN A 118 4.59 -0.70 -5.41
CA ASN A 118 3.26 -0.11 -5.55
C ASN A 118 2.67 -0.45 -6.92
N LEU A 119 1.61 -1.25 -6.91
CA LEU A 119 0.88 -1.72 -8.07
C LEU A 119 -0.46 -0.98 -8.15
N PHE A 120 -0.84 -0.53 -9.34
CA PHE A 120 -2.13 0.13 -9.56
C PHE A 120 -2.65 -0.12 -10.97
N GLY A 121 -3.96 -0.29 -11.10
CA GLY A 121 -4.61 -0.50 -12.39
C GLY A 121 -4.91 0.81 -13.11
N ASN A 122 -4.90 0.76 -14.44
CA ASN A 122 -5.40 1.83 -15.28
C ASN A 122 -6.18 1.26 -16.47
N LEU A 123 -7.47 1.57 -16.52
CA LEU A 123 -8.38 1.21 -17.61
C LEU A 123 -8.29 2.17 -18.82
N GLY A 124 -7.13 2.81 -19.03
CA GLY A 124 -6.92 3.83 -20.07
C GLY A 124 -7.49 5.22 -19.76
N LYS A 125 -7.98 5.45 -18.54
CA LYS A 125 -8.65 6.70 -18.11
C LYS A 125 -8.14 7.26 -16.77
N GLY A 126 -6.95 6.84 -16.35
CA GLY A 126 -6.32 7.28 -15.10
C GLY A 126 -6.94 6.69 -13.83
N THR A 127 -7.61 5.54 -13.93
CA THR A 127 -8.22 4.83 -12.80
C THR A 127 -8.39 3.34 -13.11
N ASP A 128 -8.39 2.51 -12.07
CA ASP A 128 -8.79 1.10 -12.12
C ASP A 128 -10.33 0.90 -12.09
N GLY A 129 -11.11 1.98 -12.18
CA GLY A 129 -12.56 1.98 -12.08
C GLY A 129 -13.08 2.28 -10.66
N ARG A 130 -12.22 2.31 -9.64
CA ARG A 130 -12.56 2.72 -8.28
C ARG A 130 -11.57 3.75 -7.72
N VAL A 131 -10.28 3.46 -7.79
CA VAL A 131 -9.20 4.29 -7.24
C VAL A 131 -8.52 5.05 -8.39
N PRO A 132 -8.37 6.38 -8.29
CA PRO A 132 -7.57 7.14 -9.23
C PRO A 132 -6.09 6.75 -9.18
N VAL A 133 -5.43 6.65 -10.34
CA VAL A 133 -3.98 6.34 -10.43
C VAL A 133 -3.15 7.32 -9.58
N ASN A 134 -3.48 8.61 -9.63
CA ASN A 134 -2.79 9.63 -8.82
C ASN A 134 -2.98 9.43 -7.30
N SER A 135 -4.12 8.86 -6.88
CA SER A 135 -4.32 8.49 -5.48
C SER A 135 -3.38 7.35 -5.08
N ALA A 136 -3.27 6.30 -5.89
CA ALA A 136 -2.36 5.19 -5.63
C ALA A 136 -0.88 5.58 -5.68
N ARG A 137 -0.48 6.40 -6.66
CA ARG A 137 0.90 6.86 -6.83
C ARG A 137 1.36 7.85 -5.76
N SER A 138 0.43 8.53 -5.09
CA SER A 138 0.76 9.48 -4.01
C SER A 138 1.51 8.85 -2.82
N LEU A 139 1.54 7.51 -2.70
CA LEU A 139 2.39 6.82 -1.72
C LEU A 139 3.87 7.16 -1.87
N ARG A 140 4.35 7.43 -3.10
CA ARG A 140 5.75 7.75 -3.39
C ARG A 140 6.26 8.87 -2.49
N TYR A 141 5.49 9.95 -2.37
CA TYR A 141 5.86 11.11 -1.57
C TYR A 141 5.95 10.82 -0.07
N VAL A 142 5.21 9.82 0.41
CA VAL A 142 5.25 9.38 1.80
C VAL A 142 6.51 8.55 2.06
N VAL A 143 6.78 7.53 1.24
CA VAL A 143 7.72 6.45 1.63
C VAL A 143 9.03 6.44 0.85
N ALA A 144 9.07 6.95 -0.38
CA ALA A 144 10.22 6.74 -1.27
C ALA A 144 11.52 7.35 -0.75
N GLY A 145 11.45 8.51 -0.07
CA GLY A 145 12.63 9.16 0.52
C GLY A 145 13.20 8.45 1.76
N ARG A 146 12.56 7.38 2.26
CA ARG A 146 13.03 6.60 3.41
C ARG A 146 13.18 5.12 3.10
N ALA A 147 12.34 4.56 2.24
CA ALA A 147 12.35 3.14 1.91
C ALA A 147 13.71 2.70 1.36
N LYS A 148 14.07 1.44 1.59
CA LYS A 148 15.27 0.82 1.00
C LYS A 148 15.23 0.89 -0.53
N SER A 149 14.04 0.73 -1.10
CA SER A 149 13.73 0.93 -2.51
C SER A 149 12.23 1.18 -2.67
N TYR A 150 11.86 1.86 -3.75
CA TYR A 150 10.47 2.12 -4.11
C TYR A 150 10.29 1.90 -5.61
N THR A 151 9.41 0.99 -5.98
CA THR A 151 9.11 0.64 -7.38
C THR A 151 7.62 0.76 -7.63
N GLU A 152 7.25 1.34 -8.78
CA GLU A 152 5.86 1.41 -9.26
C GLU A 152 5.67 0.52 -10.50
N ARG A 153 4.51 -0.12 -10.62
CA ARG A 153 4.02 -0.70 -11.87
C ARG A 153 2.56 -0.36 -12.08
N GLU A 154 2.29 0.19 -13.25
CA GLU A 154 0.95 0.35 -13.77
C GLU A 154 0.52 -0.94 -14.45
N ILE A 155 -0.69 -1.40 -14.13
CA ILE A 155 -1.30 -2.60 -14.68
C ILE A 155 -2.33 -2.16 -15.71
N THR A 156 -2.10 -2.50 -16.98
CA THR A 156 -2.94 -2.10 -18.12
C THR A 156 -3.47 -3.28 -18.92
N ASN A 157 -3.22 -4.52 -18.46
CA ASN A 157 -3.79 -5.72 -19.09
C ASN A 157 -5.32 -5.77 -18.92
N SER A 158 -5.97 -6.76 -19.53
CA SER A 158 -7.42 -6.96 -19.46
C SER A 158 -7.99 -7.16 -18.04
N LYS A 159 -7.13 -7.29 -17.03
CA LYS A 159 -7.47 -7.43 -15.60
C LYS A 159 -7.02 -6.23 -14.75
N ALA A 160 -6.91 -5.05 -15.36
CA ALA A 160 -6.57 -3.80 -14.69
C ALA A 160 -7.69 -3.21 -13.82
N GLN A 161 -8.90 -3.77 -13.85
CA GLN A 161 -10.02 -3.32 -13.03
C GLN A 161 -9.76 -3.60 -11.54
N HIS A 162 -10.27 -2.70 -10.67
CA HIS A 162 -10.00 -2.67 -9.23
C HIS A 162 -9.98 -4.04 -8.52
N SER A 163 -11.03 -4.85 -8.67
CA SER A 163 -11.13 -6.18 -8.06
C SER A 163 -10.26 -7.18 -8.83
N GLN A 164 -10.29 -7.12 -10.16
CA GLN A 164 -9.52 -8.04 -11.01
C GLN A 164 -8.00 -7.96 -10.81
N LEU A 165 -7.48 -6.85 -10.27
CA LEU A 165 -6.06 -6.71 -9.93
C LEU A 165 -5.56 -7.82 -8.98
N HIS A 166 -6.41 -8.38 -8.12
CA HIS A 166 -6.04 -9.46 -7.20
C HIS A 166 -6.76 -10.80 -7.47
N GLU A 167 -7.62 -10.87 -8.49
CA GLU A 167 -8.38 -12.07 -8.87
C GLU A 167 -7.68 -12.80 -10.04
N HIS A 168 -6.63 -13.55 -9.69
CA HIS A 168 -5.82 -14.31 -10.65
C HIS A 168 -5.30 -13.45 -11.82
N ASN A 169 -4.81 -12.23 -11.53
CA ASN A 169 -4.14 -11.41 -12.52
C ASN A 169 -2.70 -11.92 -12.73
N PRO A 170 -2.36 -12.45 -13.91
CA PRO A 170 -1.05 -13.08 -14.12
C PRO A 170 0.10 -12.09 -13.97
N LEU A 171 -0.09 -10.82 -14.35
CA LEU A 171 0.95 -9.80 -14.25
C LEU A 171 1.20 -9.42 -12.78
N VAL A 172 0.13 -9.22 -12.00
CA VAL A 172 0.24 -8.94 -10.56
C VAL A 172 0.85 -10.14 -9.83
N ASN A 173 0.42 -11.36 -10.14
CA ASN A 173 0.97 -12.59 -9.54
C ASN A 173 2.47 -12.75 -9.82
N ARG A 174 2.91 -12.47 -11.07
CA ARG A 174 4.34 -12.45 -11.42
C ARG A 174 5.11 -11.44 -10.57
N TYR A 175 4.63 -10.20 -10.49
CA TYR A 175 5.29 -9.17 -9.68
C TYR A 175 5.32 -9.48 -8.18
N LEU A 176 4.23 -10.05 -7.65
CA LEU A 176 4.20 -10.53 -6.26
C LEU A 176 5.27 -11.59 -6.03
N TYR A 177 5.33 -12.62 -6.88
CA TYR A 177 6.31 -13.70 -6.78
C TYR A 177 7.75 -13.18 -6.84
N GLU A 178 8.07 -12.38 -7.86
CA GLU A 178 9.40 -11.81 -8.04
C GLU A 178 9.81 -10.92 -6.85
N PHE A 179 8.93 -10.02 -6.42
CA PHE A 179 9.28 -9.07 -5.37
C PHE A 179 9.40 -9.75 -4.00
N LEU A 180 8.54 -10.72 -3.68
CA LEU A 180 8.60 -11.46 -2.42
C LEU A 180 9.87 -12.32 -2.32
N ASN A 181 10.31 -12.94 -3.43
CA ASN A 181 11.50 -13.79 -3.45
C ASN A 181 12.78 -12.97 -3.60
N ASN A 182 12.84 -12.09 -4.60
CA ASN A 182 14.08 -11.44 -5.04
C ASN A 182 14.22 -10.00 -4.53
N GLY A 183 13.15 -9.40 -3.98
CA GLY A 183 13.13 -8.00 -3.54
C GLY A 183 13.21 -6.98 -4.67
N LYS A 184 13.10 -7.42 -5.92
CA LYS A 184 13.06 -6.62 -7.15
C LYS A 184 12.11 -7.30 -8.13
N ILE A 185 11.60 -6.53 -9.08
CA ILE A 185 10.84 -7.05 -10.22
C ILE A 185 11.67 -6.89 -11.49
N THR A 186 11.51 -7.82 -12.42
CA THR A 186 12.09 -7.78 -13.76
C THR A 186 11.17 -7.01 -14.71
N ASN A 187 11.74 -6.45 -15.77
CA ASN A 187 10.97 -5.82 -16.83
C ASN A 187 10.39 -6.88 -17.77
#